data_AF-A0A972I591-F1
#
_entry.id   AF-A0A972I591-F1
#
_cell.length_a   1.000
_cell.length_b   1.000
_cell.length_c   1.000
_cell.angle_alpha   90.00
_cell.angle_beta   90.00
_cell.angle_gamma   90.00
#
_symmetry.space_group_name_H-M   'P 1'
#
loop_
_entity.id
_entity.type
_entity.pdbx_description
1 polymer ?
#
loop_
_entity_poly.entity_id
_entity_poly.type
_entity_poly.pdbx_seq_one_letter_code
_entity_poly.pdbx_strand_id
1 'polypeptide(L)'
;NGFKERHLFSTANTPEGYFDYTNTILEWVEDIYFIKGEIGTGKSTLLYRILEEAKLRNYHVEIYHNSLIPGKLESLYIKELDTIITSNNHGKERAKYTLNLNNFFDNSKLNKEDYKIFNLLLDKGIKSLSGAKENHFILEKSYRPCIDYLQIDKLREEIYEEILAFID
;
A
#
# COMPACT_ATOMS: atom_id res chain seq x y z
N ASN A 1 9.44 -18.67 10.42
CA ASN A 1 9.14 -17.29 10.86
C ASN A 1 10.37 -16.42 10.80
N GLY A 2 10.38 -15.34 10.02
CA GLY A 2 11.32 -14.22 10.24
C GLY A 2 11.77 -13.52 8.97
N PHE A 3 10.95 -12.63 8.40
CA PHE A 3 11.43 -11.66 7.40
C PHE A 3 12.19 -10.55 8.12
N LYS A 4 13.35 -10.12 7.64
CA LYS A 4 13.95 -8.88 8.19
C LYS A 4 13.17 -7.65 7.73
N GLU A 5 12.86 -7.61 6.43
CA GLU A 5 12.10 -6.54 5.80
C GLU A 5 11.08 -7.16 4.86
N ARG A 6 9.86 -6.65 4.89
CA ARG A 6 8.79 -7.05 3.97
C ARG A 6 8.17 -5.81 3.35
N HIS A 7 8.23 -5.72 2.02
CA HIS A 7 7.68 -4.60 1.27
C HIS A 7 6.29 -4.98 0.75
N LEU A 8 5.29 -4.16 1.06
CA LEU A 8 3.88 -4.43 0.82
C LEU A 8 3.15 -3.17 0.34
N PHE A 9 1.92 -3.36 -0.11
CA PHE A 9 0.96 -2.29 -0.36
C PHE A 9 -0.31 -2.60 0.41
N SER A 10 -0.83 -1.62 1.16
CA SER A 10 -2.14 -1.70 1.81
C SER A 10 -3.24 -1.05 0.99
N THR A 11 -2.87 -0.35 -0.09
CA THR A 11 -3.77 0.41 -0.95
C THR A 11 -3.49 0.08 -2.41
N ALA A 12 -4.46 0.30 -3.30
CA ALA A 12 -4.30 0.04 -4.73
C ALA A 12 -5.16 0.97 -5.58
N ASN A 13 -4.62 1.44 -6.71
CA ASN A 13 -5.39 2.11 -7.76
C ASN A 13 -5.72 1.07 -8.83
N THR A 14 -7.00 0.69 -8.93
CA THR A 14 -7.46 -0.41 -9.80
C THR A 14 -8.42 0.12 -10.86
N PRO A 15 -8.76 -0.69 -11.89
CA PRO A 15 -9.82 -0.35 -12.84
C PRO A 15 -11.18 -0.07 -12.19
N GLU A 16 -11.44 -0.64 -11.00
CA GLU A 16 -12.67 -0.47 -10.23
C GLU A 16 -12.62 0.74 -9.28
N GLY A 17 -11.46 1.40 -9.18
CA GLY A 17 -11.24 2.54 -8.30
C GLY A 17 -10.11 2.32 -7.29
N TYR A 18 -10.03 3.24 -6.34
CA TYR A 18 -9.08 3.19 -5.23
C TYR A 18 -9.60 2.24 -4.14
N PHE A 19 -8.77 1.26 -3.76
CA PHE A 19 -9.02 0.36 -2.64
C PHE A 19 -8.04 0.65 -1.52
N ASP A 20 -8.54 0.61 -0.28
CA ASP A 20 -7.76 0.80 0.94
C ASP A 20 -8.07 -0.30 1.94
N TYR A 21 -7.10 -1.18 2.16
CA TYR A 21 -7.15 -2.25 3.16
C TYR A 21 -6.32 -1.92 4.39
N THR A 22 -5.90 -0.66 4.58
CA THR A 22 -5.06 -0.29 5.73
C THR A 22 -5.75 -0.59 7.06
N ASN A 23 -7.08 -0.45 7.13
CA ASN A 23 -7.82 -0.76 8.35
C ASN A 23 -7.66 -2.24 8.79
N THR A 24 -7.57 -3.20 7.86
CA THR A 24 -7.41 -4.62 8.22
C THR A 24 -6.04 -4.90 8.83
N ILE A 25 -5.03 -4.07 8.55
CA ILE A 25 -3.71 -4.13 9.18
C ILE A 25 -3.79 -3.52 10.58
N LEU A 26 -4.42 -2.34 10.69
CA LEU A 26 -4.54 -1.59 11.95
C LEU A 26 -5.39 -2.28 13.02
N GLU A 27 -6.26 -3.22 12.64
CA GLU A 27 -7.14 -3.95 13.57
C GLU A 27 -6.38 -4.80 14.59
N TRP A 28 -5.19 -5.29 14.23
CA TRP A 28 -4.41 -6.25 15.03
C TRP A 28 -3.21 -5.62 15.73
N VAL A 29 -3.01 -4.30 15.61
CA VAL A 29 -1.86 -3.57 16.13
C VAL A 29 -2.26 -2.77 17.36
N GLU A 30 -1.53 -2.93 18.47
CA GLU A 30 -1.82 -2.23 19.72
C GLU A 30 -1.41 -0.76 19.67
N ASP A 31 -0.22 -0.45 19.14
CA ASP A 31 0.37 0.90 19.15
C ASP A 31 0.28 1.57 17.78
N ILE A 32 -0.62 2.54 17.63
CA ILE A 32 -0.81 3.29 16.39
C ILE A 32 -0.37 4.75 16.57
N TYR A 33 0.58 5.18 15.74
CA TYR A 33 1.02 6.57 15.62
C TYR A 33 0.62 7.13 14.26
N PHE A 34 -0.10 8.25 14.26
CA PHE A 34 -0.55 8.89 13.03
C PHE A 34 0.30 10.11 12.66
N ILE A 35 0.79 10.16 11.42
CA ILE A 35 1.49 11.31 10.86
C ILE A 35 0.50 12.14 10.05
N LYS A 36 0.04 13.24 10.62
CA LYS A 36 -0.76 14.23 9.91
C LYS A 36 0.16 15.15 9.12
N GLY A 37 -0.12 15.34 7.83
CA GLY A 37 0.58 16.33 7.03
C GLY A 37 0.07 16.44 5.58
N GLU A 38 0.19 17.62 4.98
CA GLU A 38 -0.08 17.89 3.57
C GLU A 38 0.88 17.11 2.65
N ILE A 39 0.57 17.05 1.35
CA ILE A 39 1.52 16.53 0.36
C ILE A 39 2.79 17.39 0.40
N GLY A 40 3.96 16.75 0.46
CA GLY A 40 5.24 17.45 0.50
C GLY A 40 5.77 17.81 1.90
N THR A 41 5.03 17.52 2.98
CA THR A 41 5.49 17.77 4.38
C THR A 41 6.58 16.83 4.89
N GLY A 42 7.08 15.90 4.05
CA GLY A 42 8.15 14.97 4.45
C GLY A 42 7.70 13.73 5.22
N LYS A 43 6.41 13.37 5.20
CA LYS A 43 5.86 12.17 5.88
C LYS A 43 6.64 10.89 5.56
N SER A 44 6.84 10.59 4.28
CA SER A 44 7.61 9.42 3.85
C SER A 44 9.08 9.52 4.25
N THR A 45 9.69 10.71 4.22
CA THR A 45 11.08 10.92 4.65
C THR A 45 11.25 10.61 6.13
N LEU A 46 10.28 11.00 6.96
CA LEU A 46 10.28 10.65 8.38
C LEU A 46 10.16 9.14 8.58
N LEU A 47 9.23 8.48 7.88
CA LEU A 47 9.10 7.02 7.92
C LEU A 47 10.38 6.30 7.50
N TYR A 48 11.08 6.79 6.46
CA TYR A 48 12.37 6.24 6.06
C TYR A 48 13.42 6.35 7.18
N ARG A 49 13.49 7.47 7.89
CA ARG A 49 14.41 7.61 9.03
C ARG A 49 14.10 6.64 10.15
N ILE A 50 12.81 6.43 10.46
CA ILE A 50 12.38 5.46 11.48
C ILE A 50 12.72 4.03 11.02
N LEU A 51 12.53 3.73 9.74
CA LEU A 51 12.88 2.44 9.14
C LEU A 51 14.39 2.17 9.29
N GLU A 52 15.27 3.12 8.95
CA GLU A 52 16.72 2.96 9.11
C GLU A 52 17.10 2.69 10.58
N GLU A 53 16.51 3.40 11.53
CA GLU A 53 16.72 3.15 12.96
C GLU A 53 16.20 1.76 13.40
N ALA A 54 15.05 1.32 12.89
CA ALA A 54 14.53 -0.02 13.16
C ALA A 54 15.46 -1.11 12.61
N LYS A 55 16.04 -0.92 11.42
CA LYS A 55 17.04 -1.82 10.83
C LYS A 55 18.31 -1.87 11.66
N LEU A 56 18.83 -0.72 12.12
CA LEU A 56 20.02 -0.66 12.98
C LEU A 56 19.82 -1.42 14.30
N ARG A 57 18.58 -1.43 14.81
CA ARG A 57 18.18 -2.19 16.01
C ARG A 57 17.82 -3.65 15.71
N ASN A 58 17.94 -4.08 14.45
CA ASN A 58 17.65 -5.44 13.99
C ASN A 58 16.19 -5.88 14.26
N TYR A 59 15.24 -4.96 14.11
CA TYR A 59 13.81 -5.26 14.16
C TYR A 59 13.27 -5.79 12.83
N HIS A 60 12.20 -6.59 12.92
CA HIS A 60 11.42 -7.05 11.77
C HIS A 60 10.41 -5.98 11.39
N VAL A 61 10.45 -5.54 10.13
CA VAL A 61 9.63 -4.42 9.65
C VAL A 61 8.79 -4.78 8.43
N GLU A 62 7.51 -4.42 8.48
CA GLU A 62 6.65 -4.39 7.30
C GLU A 62 6.51 -2.94 6.83
N ILE A 63 6.81 -2.75 5.54
CA ILE A 63 6.93 -1.45 4.91
C ILE A 63 5.81 -1.35 3.88
N TYR A 64 4.83 -0.51 4.15
CA TYR A 64 3.69 -0.29 3.26
C TYR A 64 3.94 0.94 2.39
N HIS A 65 4.02 0.71 1.09
CA HIS A 65 4.28 1.75 0.09
C HIS A 65 2.99 2.41 -0.37
N ASN A 66 3.10 3.66 -0.82
CA ASN A 66 2.00 4.38 -1.42
C ASN A 66 1.69 3.80 -2.82
N SER A 67 0.41 3.50 -3.07
CA SER A 67 -0.05 2.87 -4.31
C SER A 67 0.05 3.73 -5.56
N LEU A 68 0.21 5.04 -5.43
CA LEU A 68 0.41 5.95 -6.56
C LEU A 68 1.91 6.22 -6.81
N ILE A 69 2.69 6.33 -5.74
CA ILE A 69 4.14 6.59 -5.81
C ILE A 69 4.85 5.50 -4.99
N PRO A 70 5.16 4.34 -5.59
CA PRO A 70 5.76 3.19 -4.90
C PRO A 70 7.06 3.48 -4.15
N GLY A 71 7.82 4.52 -4.55
CA GLY A 71 9.03 4.94 -3.84
C GLY A 71 8.77 5.74 -2.56
N LYS A 72 7.51 5.96 -2.17
CA LYS A 72 7.14 6.66 -0.92
C LYS A 72 6.50 5.67 0.05
N LEU A 73 6.95 5.74 1.30
CA LEU A 73 6.36 5.00 2.41
C LEU A 73 5.08 5.69 2.87
N GLU A 74 4.06 4.89 3.14
CA GLU A 74 2.79 5.33 3.70
C GLU A 74 2.62 4.87 5.16
N SER A 75 3.00 3.62 5.46
CA SER A 75 3.00 3.05 6.80
C SER A 75 4.22 2.17 7.06
N LEU A 76 4.65 2.11 8.32
CA LEU A 76 5.75 1.25 8.79
C LEU A 76 5.29 0.53 10.06
N TYR A 77 5.24 -0.80 10.00
CA TYR A 77 4.95 -1.64 11.16
C TYR A 77 6.25 -2.28 11.67
N ILE A 78 6.48 -2.18 12.98
CA ILE A 78 7.63 -2.72 13.69
C ILE A 78 7.11 -3.83 14.61
N LYS A 79 7.44 -5.07 14.26
CA LYS A 79 6.82 -6.26 14.86
C LYS A 79 7.15 -6.42 16.34
N GLU A 80 8.41 -6.23 16.73
CA GLU A 80 8.87 -6.41 18.11
C GLU A 80 8.29 -5.38 19.09
N LEU A 81 7.84 -4.24 18.56
CA LEU A 81 7.20 -3.19 19.34
C LEU A 81 5.67 -3.24 19.25
N ASP A 82 5.12 -4.15 18.44
CA ASP A 82 3.73 -4.15 17.99
C ASP A 82 3.21 -2.73 17.66
N THR A 83 4.02 -1.97 16.93
CA THR A 83 3.79 -0.55 16.69
C THR A 83 3.74 -0.26 15.19
N ILE A 84 2.72 0.46 14.75
CA ILE A 84 2.62 1.01 13.39
C ILE A 84 2.64 2.53 13.41
N ILE A 85 3.49 3.10 12.55
CA ILE A 85 3.49 4.52 12.23
C ILE A 85 2.91 4.69 10.83
N THR A 86 1.80 5.42 10.70
CA THR A 86 1.09 5.55 9.42
C THR A 86 0.72 6.99 9.09
N SER A 87 0.77 7.33 7.81
CA SER A 87 0.20 8.57 7.25
C SER A 87 -1.15 8.36 6.57
N ASN A 88 -1.65 7.12 6.55
CA ASN A 88 -2.97 6.78 6.02
C ASN A 88 -4.06 7.23 6.99
N ASN A 89 -5.15 7.78 6.46
CA ASN A 89 -6.23 8.36 7.26
C ASN A 89 -6.95 7.35 8.15
N HIS A 90 -6.94 6.06 7.84
CA HIS A 90 -7.51 5.01 8.71
C HIS A 90 -6.82 4.96 10.08
N GLY A 91 -5.55 5.38 10.18
CA GLY A 91 -4.84 5.46 11.47
C GLY A 91 -5.30 6.60 12.37
N LYS A 92 -5.96 7.63 11.83
CA LYS A 92 -6.25 8.88 12.55
C LYS A 92 -7.11 8.68 13.79
N GLU A 93 -8.16 7.87 13.70
CA GLU A 93 -9.14 7.69 14.79
C GLU A 93 -8.63 6.74 15.88
N ARG A 94 -7.73 5.83 15.54
CA ARG A 94 -7.16 4.81 16.45
C ARG A 94 -5.80 5.21 17.03
N ALA A 95 -5.28 6.38 16.65
CA ALA A 95 -3.94 6.81 17.04
C ALA A 95 -3.84 7.15 18.51
N LYS A 96 -2.85 6.55 19.20
CA LYS A 96 -2.45 6.96 20.56
C LYS A 96 -1.81 8.35 20.54
N TYR A 97 -1.10 8.67 19.46
CA TYR A 97 -0.48 9.98 19.27
C TYR A 97 -0.54 10.41 17.80
N THR A 98 -0.81 11.70 17.58
CA THR A 98 -0.76 12.33 16.25
C THR A 98 0.41 13.30 16.16
N LEU A 99 1.37 12.98 15.30
CA LEU A 99 2.44 13.90 14.91
C LEU A 99 1.95 14.79 13.76
N ASN A 100 1.81 16.09 14.01
CA ASN A 100 1.33 17.04 13.01
C ASN A 100 2.48 17.80 12.33
N LEU A 101 2.88 17.34 11.14
CA LEU A 101 3.93 17.99 10.34
C LEU A 101 3.46 19.30 9.69
N ASN A 102 2.15 19.57 9.62
CA ASN A 102 1.65 20.85 9.11
C ASN A 102 2.06 22.04 9.97
N ASN A 103 2.42 21.81 11.24
CA ASN A 103 2.93 22.86 12.12
C ASN A 103 4.24 23.46 11.59
N PHE A 104 4.97 22.74 10.74
CA PHE A 104 6.22 23.18 10.11
C PHE A 104 6.06 23.48 8.62
N PHE A 105 4.82 23.45 8.11
CA PHE A 105 4.51 23.69 6.70
C PHE A 105 4.04 25.13 6.50
N ASP A 106 4.61 25.81 5.52
CA ASP A 106 4.16 27.13 5.12
C ASP A 106 2.85 27.03 4.33
N ASN A 107 1.74 27.21 5.03
CA ASN A 107 0.40 27.12 4.46
C ASN A 107 0.14 28.14 3.34
N SER A 108 0.93 29.22 3.25
CA SER A 108 0.79 30.19 2.14
C SER A 108 1.18 29.60 0.78
N LYS A 109 1.99 28.53 0.77
CA LYS A 109 2.40 27.81 -0.44
C LYS A 109 1.40 26.75 -0.88
N LEU A 110 0.31 26.55 -0.13
CA LEU A 110 -0.69 25.56 -0.46
C LEU A 110 -1.56 26.07 -1.61
N ASN A 111 -1.37 25.49 -2.80
CA ASN A 111 -2.18 25.80 -3.96
C ASN A 111 -3.33 24.80 -4.12
N LYS A 112 -4.56 25.26 -3.90
CA LYS A 112 -5.76 24.42 -4.04
C LYS A 112 -6.01 23.96 -5.48
N GLU A 113 -5.54 24.69 -6.48
CA GLU A 113 -5.67 24.27 -7.88
C GLU A 113 -4.82 23.05 -8.20
N ASP A 114 -3.63 22.93 -7.61
CA ASP A 114 -2.77 21.75 -7.79
C ASP A 114 -3.47 20.48 -7.30
N TYR A 115 -4.17 20.55 -6.17
CA TYR A 115 -4.98 19.45 -5.65
C TYR A 115 -6.14 19.07 -6.57
N LYS A 116 -6.82 20.07 -7.16
CA LYS A 116 -7.91 19.81 -8.13
C LYS A 116 -7.38 19.12 -9.38
N ILE A 117 -6.26 19.60 -9.93
CA ILE A 117 -5.62 19.01 -11.11
C ILE A 117 -5.14 17.59 -10.78
N PHE A 118 -4.52 17.39 -9.63
CA PHE A 118 -4.07 16.08 -9.17
C PHE A 118 -5.24 15.07 -9.12
N ASN A 119 -6.35 15.43 -8.46
CA ASN A 119 -7.52 14.55 -8.38
C ASN A 119 -8.13 14.29 -9.77
N LEU A 120 -8.20 15.31 -10.63
CA LEU A 120 -8.68 15.15 -12.01
C LEU A 120 -7.81 14.15 -12.81
N LEU A 121 -6.49 14.19 -12.64
CA LEU A 121 -5.57 13.28 -13.30
C LEU A 121 -5.72 11.86 -12.77
N LEU A 122 -5.91 11.68 -11.46
CA LEU A 122 -6.21 10.38 -10.86
C LEU A 122 -7.49 9.77 -11.43
N ASP A 123 -8.58 10.54 -11.48
CA ASP A 123 -9.86 10.09 -12.02
C ASP A 123 -9.73 9.68 -13.50
N LYS A 124 -8.97 10.45 -14.29
CA LYS A 124 -8.68 10.09 -15.68
C LYS A 124 -7.87 8.80 -15.77
N GLY A 125 -6.87 8.63 -14.92
CA GLY A 125 -6.06 7.42 -14.86
C GLY A 125 -6.88 6.18 -14.55
N ILE A 126 -7.77 6.24 -13.54
CA ILE A 126 -8.68 5.16 -13.19
C ILE A 126 -9.64 4.83 -14.35
N LYS A 127 -10.20 5.84 -15.02
CA LYS A 127 -11.04 5.62 -16.21
C LYS A 127 -10.27 4.94 -17.35
N SER A 128 -9.02 5.34 -17.58
CA SER A 128 -8.16 4.67 -18.56
C SER A 128 -7.88 3.21 -18.18
N LEU A 129 -7.67 2.91 -16.90
CA LEU A 129 -7.55 1.53 -16.40
C LEU A 129 -8.83 0.73 -16.61
N SER A 130 -10.00 1.31 -16.36
CA SER A 130 -11.30 0.69 -16.65
C SER A 130 -11.44 0.33 -18.13
N GLY A 131 -11.17 1.28 -19.02
CA GLY A 131 -11.22 1.02 -20.47
C GLY A 131 -10.21 -0.02 -20.93
N ALA A 132 -9.01 -0.05 -20.33
CA ALA A 132 -8.02 -1.09 -20.60
C ALA A 132 -8.50 -2.48 -20.17
N LYS A 133 -9.14 -2.60 -19.01
CA LYS A 133 -9.75 -3.85 -18.52
C LYS A 133 -10.87 -4.32 -19.45
N GLU A 134 -11.73 -3.41 -19.92
CA GLU A 134 -12.79 -3.73 -20.88
C GLU A 134 -12.22 -4.26 -22.21
N ASN A 135 -11.20 -3.59 -22.74
CA ASN A 135 -10.51 -4.04 -23.96
C ASN A 135 -9.86 -5.41 -23.76
N HIS A 136 -9.24 -5.64 -22.59
CA HIS A 136 -8.67 -6.94 -22.24
C HIS A 136 -9.74 -8.03 -22.24
N PHE A 137 -10.93 -7.78 -21.69
CA PHE A 137 -12.04 -8.73 -21.71
C PHE A 137 -12.56 -9.04 -23.12
N ILE A 138 -12.50 -8.08 -24.05
CA ILE A 138 -12.86 -8.34 -25.46
C ILE A 138 -11.86 -9.33 -26.07
N LEU A 139 -10.55 -9.12 -25.85
CA LEU A 139 -9.51 -10.04 -26.32
C LEU A 139 -9.65 -11.43 -25.69
N GLU A 140 -9.97 -11.48 -24.39
CA GLU A 140 -10.16 -12.72 -23.63
C GLU A 140 -11.24 -13.61 -24.21
N LYS A 141 -12.36 -13.04 -24.69
CA LYS A 141 -13.42 -13.82 -25.35
C LYS A 141 -12.91 -14.66 -26.53
N SER A 142 -11.86 -14.24 -27.22
CA SER A 142 -11.32 -14.95 -28.38
C SER A 142 -10.47 -16.15 -28.01
N TYR A 143 -9.62 -16.05 -26.98
CA TYR A 143 -8.70 -17.13 -26.62
C TYR A 143 -9.25 -18.05 -25.52
N ARG A 144 -10.18 -17.57 -24.69
CA ARG A 144 -10.76 -18.33 -23.57
C ARG A 144 -11.32 -19.71 -23.97
N PRO A 145 -12.03 -19.88 -25.10
CA PRO A 145 -12.52 -21.20 -25.54
C PRO A 145 -11.40 -22.16 -25.96
N CYS A 146 -10.22 -21.63 -26.28
CA CYS A 146 -9.07 -22.40 -26.74
C CYS A 146 -8.12 -22.80 -25.60
N ILE A 147 -8.39 -22.36 -24.36
CA ILE A 147 -7.59 -22.71 -23.19
C ILE A 147 -7.94 -24.14 -22.74
N ASP A 148 -6.92 -24.99 -22.62
CA ASP A 148 -7.02 -26.29 -21.96
C ASP A 148 -7.00 -26.11 -20.43
N TYR A 149 -8.18 -25.88 -19.86
CA TYR A 149 -8.34 -25.70 -18.41
C TYR A 149 -7.96 -26.94 -17.59
N LEU A 150 -8.05 -28.15 -18.16
CA LEU A 150 -7.67 -29.38 -17.45
C LEU A 150 -6.17 -29.41 -17.19
N GLN A 151 -5.35 -29.02 -18.17
CA GLN A 151 -3.91 -28.89 -17.97
C GLN A 151 -3.55 -27.76 -17.00
N ILE A 152 -4.24 -26.63 -17.06
CA ILE A 152 -4.01 -25.52 -16.12
C ILE A 152 -4.32 -25.97 -14.69
N ASP A 153 -5.46 -26.64 -14.48
CA ASP A 153 -5.83 -27.15 -13.17
C ASP A 153 -4.81 -28.18 -12.67
N LYS A 154 -4.34 -29.08 -13.53
CA LYS A 154 -3.29 -30.04 -13.17
C LYS A 154 -1.99 -29.33 -12.72
N LEU A 155 -1.53 -28.35 -13.49
CA LEU A 155 -0.33 -27.57 -13.14
C LEU A 155 -0.54 -26.78 -11.85
N ARG A 156 -1.75 -26.25 -11.61
CA ARG A 156 -2.10 -25.58 -10.35
C ARG A 156 -1.91 -26.53 -9.16
N GLU A 157 -2.42 -27.76 -9.25
CA GLU A 157 -2.26 -28.75 -8.18
C GLU A 157 -0.78 -29.14 -7.99
N GLU A 158 -0.02 -29.33 -9.08
CA GLU A 158 1.43 -29.63 -9.00
C GLU A 158 2.20 -28.52 -8.25
N ILE A 159 1.93 -27.25 -8.58
CA ILE A 159 2.53 -26.09 -7.89
C ILE A 159 2.03 -25.99 -6.44
N TYR A 160 0.77 -26.31 -6.18
CA TYR A 160 0.21 -26.27 -4.83
C TYR A 160 0.90 -27.30 -3.92
N GLU A 161 1.07 -28.53 -4.39
CA GLU A 161 1.82 -29.58 -3.69
C GLU A 161 3.30 -29.19 -3.51
N GLU A 162 3.93 -28.56 -4.51
CA GLU A 162 5.29 -28.02 -4.40
C GLU A 162 5.39 -26.98 -3.27
N ILE A 163 4.44 -26.05 -3.17
CA ILE A 163 4.40 -25.04 -2.11
C ILE A 163 4.23 -25.70 -0.74
N LEU A 164 3.34 -26.69 -0.61
CA LEU A 164 3.11 -27.40 0.65
C LEU A 164 4.37 -28.13 1.15
N ALA A 165 5.16 -28.70 0.24
CA ALA A 165 6.41 -29.36 0.59
C ALA A 165 7.48 -28.42 1.19
N PHE A 166 7.34 -27.10 1.06
CA PHE A 166 8.20 -26.11 1.72
C PHE A 166 7.70 -25.67 3.12
N ILE A 167 6.50 -26.11 3.51
CA ILE A 167 5.89 -25.78 4.81
C ILE A 167 6.17 -26.88 5.85
N ASP A 168 6.44 -28.11 5.41
CA ASP A 168 6.99 -29.22 6.22
C ASP A 168 8.49 -29.04 6.52
#